data_AF-A0A357YBW4-F1
#
_entry.id   AF-A0A357YBW4-F1
#
_cell.length_a   1.000
_cell.length_b   1.000
_cell.length_c   1.000
_cell.angle_alpha   90.00
_cell.angle_beta   90.00
_cell.angle_gamma   90.00
#
_symmetry.space_group_name_H-M   'P 1'
#
loop_
_entity.id
_entity.type
_entity.pdbx_description
1 polymer ?
#
loop_
_entity_poly.entity_id
_entity_poly.type
_entity_poly.pdbx_seq_one_letter_code
_entity_poly.pdbx_strand_id
1 'polypeptide(L)'
;MQRIPGLILLLAALCCGGCVTTGTYEEKVAEARLLDSSVKALEEEYAGLFKVKEGLVQEKKELNQNLTAAMQQSADLRQDLIRARADTDRLERVLSARSQEAGQAMAEMRQTIDRLEGDNRRLQQQIETERLAREARLAEVKGTYDELVSKMESEITRGEITISDLQGRLTVNMVERILFDSGRADVKPAGLEVLQRVGEILGGVEGKEIRVEGHSDNVPISPRLLSTFPSNWELSTARATNVVHFLQDKVGIAGAKLSACGFSEFRPVADNASSEGRAQNRRIQIVLVPIEERIEAPAK
;
A
#
# COMPACT_ATOMS: atom_id res chain seq x y z
N MET A 1 -46.42 30.84 96.75
CA MET A 1 -47.01 30.85 98.11
C MET A 1 -48.47 31.24 97.97
N GLN A 2 -49.36 30.29 98.24
CA GLN A 2 -50.23 30.28 99.43
C GLN A 2 -51.50 31.13 99.27
N ARG A 3 -52.57 30.37 99.16
CA ARG A 3 -53.95 30.62 99.57
C ARG A 3 -54.09 31.32 100.95
N ILE A 4 -55.27 31.98 101.10
CA ILE A 4 -56.12 32.11 102.32
C ILE A 4 -55.74 33.28 103.29
N PRO A 5 -56.67 33.94 104.03
CA PRO A 5 -58.11 34.28 103.80
C PRO A 5 -58.60 35.57 104.56
N GLY A 6 -59.93 35.81 104.59
CA GLY A 6 -60.66 36.18 105.82
C GLY A 6 -60.85 37.67 106.16
N LEU A 7 -62.12 38.11 106.31
CA LEU A 7 -62.75 38.48 107.61
C LEU A 7 -62.50 39.97 107.99
N ILE A 8 -63.38 40.83 108.52
CA ILE A 8 -64.78 40.84 108.97
C ILE A 8 -65.05 42.30 109.46
N LEU A 9 -66.30 42.80 109.35
CA LEU A 9 -66.93 43.85 110.20
C LEU A 9 -66.33 45.30 110.21
N LEU A 10 -67.01 46.40 110.52
CA LEU A 10 -68.40 46.79 110.83
C LEU A 10 -68.40 48.35 110.92
N LEU A 11 -69.52 49.02 110.55
CA LEU A 11 -70.08 50.30 111.09
C LEU A 11 -69.16 51.53 111.36
N ALA A 12 -69.50 52.80 111.12
CA ALA A 12 -70.78 53.48 111.05
C ALA A 12 -70.64 54.92 110.47
N ALA A 13 -71.72 55.38 109.85
CA ALA A 13 -72.27 56.75 109.84
C ALA A 13 -71.35 57.97 109.57
N LEU A 14 -71.59 58.64 108.43
CA LEU A 14 -72.00 60.06 108.43
C LEU A 14 -72.66 60.40 107.09
N CYS A 15 -73.96 60.70 107.14
CA CYS A 15 -74.70 61.35 106.07
C CYS A 15 -74.08 62.73 105.80
N CYS A 16 -73.58 62.96 104.60
CA CYS A 16 -73.48 64.30 104.00
C CYS A 16 -73.51 64.14 102.48
N GLY A 17 -74.62 64.52 101.85
CA GLY A 17 -74.74 64.62 100.41
C GLY A 17 -73.76 65.65 99.87
N GLY A 18 -72.85 65.21 99.00
CA GLY A 18 -72.03 66.06 98.16
C GLY A 18 -72.56 66.02 96.73
N CYS A 19 -73.57 66.84 96.45
CA CYS A 19 -74.02 67.13 95.09
C CYS A 19 -72.90 67.87 94.35
N VAL A 20 -72.30 67.23 93.34
CA VAL A 20 -71.55 67.93 92.28
C VAL A 20 -72.56 68.71 91.44
N THR A 21 -72.27 69.97 91.10
CA THR A 21 -73.10 70.77 90.20
C THR A 21 -73.05 70.17 88.78
N THR A 22 -74.21 69.95 88.17
CA THR A 22 -74.41 69.27 86.89
C THR A 22 -73.52 69.81 85.76
N GLY A 23 -73.25 71.12 85.72
CA GLY A 23 -72.41 71.73 84.67
C GLY A 23 -70.93 71.30 84.66
N THR A 24 -70.27 71.22 85.81
CA THR A 24 -68.85 70.78 85.88
C THR A 24 -68.67 69.28 85.61
N TYR A 25 -69.72 68.49 85.89
CA TYR A 25 -69.77 67.08 85.53
C TYR A 25 -69.96 66.90 84.02
N GLU A 26 -70.88 67.67 83.42
CA GLU A 26 -71.14 67.61 81.97
C GLU A 26 -69.94 68.01 81.11
N GLU A 27 -69.16 69.03 81.52
CA GLU A 27 -67.95 69.46 80.80
C GLU A 27 -66.86 68.38 80.82
N LYS A 28 -66.61 67.77 81.97
CA LYS A 28 -65.64 66.67 82.10
C LYS A 28 -66.10 65.40 81.37
N VAL A 29 -67.40 65.16 81.29
CA VAL A 29 -67.98 64.09 80.47
C VAL A 29 -67.81 64.39 78.97
N ALA A 30 -67.94 65.64 78.54
CA ALA A 30 -67.70 66.03 77.15
C ALA A 30 -66.21 65.91 76.75
N GLU A 31 -65.30 66.35 77.61
CA GLU A 31 -63.84 66.18 77.43
C GLU A 31 -63.46 64.69 77.38
N ALA A 32 -64.00 63.86 78.28
CA ALA A 32 -63.78 62.42 78.27
C ALA A 32 -64.30 61.75 76.99
N ARG A 33 -65.46 62.21 76.45
CA ARG A 33 -66.00 61.74 75.16
C ARG A 33 -65.12 62.14 73.98
N LEU A 34 -64.57 63.36 73.98
CA LEU A 34 -63.64 63.81 72.94
C LEU A 34 -62.34 63.02 72.97
N LEU A 35 -61.76 62.83 74.17
CA LEU A 35 -60.55 62.04 74.34
C LEU A 35 -60.77 60.58 73.92
N ASP A 36 -61.90 59.98 74.29
CA ASP A 36 -62.30 58.63 73.84
C ASP A 36 -62.41 58.54 72.31
N SER A 37 -62.97 59.57 71.66
CA SER A 37 -63.04 59.63 70.20
C SER A 37 -61.66 59.76 69.53
N SER A 38 -60.74 60.54 70.13
CA SER A 38 -59.38 60.68 69.62
C SER A 38 -58.55 59.42 69.85
N VAL A 39 -58.71 58.74 70.99
CA VAL A 39 -58.07 57.44 71.26
C VAL A 39 -58.53 56.41 70.23
N LYS A 40 -59.83 56.32 69.96
CA LYS A 40 -60.37 55.42 68.93
C LYS A 40 -59.82 55.72 67.53
N ALA A 41 -59.76 57.00 67.14
CA ALA A 41 -59.19 57.39 65.85
C ALA A 41 -57.70 57.00 65.73
N LEU A 42 -56.93 57.19 66.81
CA LEU A 42 -55.52 56.78 66.86
C LEU A 42 -55.36 55.26 66.84
N GLU A 43 -56.24 54.52 67.51
CA GLU A 43 -56.25 53.05 67.50
C GLU A 43 -56.54 52.50 66.09
N GLU A 44 -57.48 53.10 65.37
CA GLU A 44 -57.79 52.76 63.98
C GLU A 44 -56.62 53.06 63.04
N GLU A 45 -55.99 54.24 63.17
CA GLU A 45 -54.82 54.63 62.38
C GLU A 45 -53.63 53.70 62.66
N TYR A 46 -53.37 53.39 63.93
CA TYR A 46 -52.31 52.45 64.33
C TYR A 46 -52.57 51.04 63.78
N ALA A 47 -53.81 50.57 63.81
CA ALA A 47 -54.19 49.29 63.20
C ALA A 47 -53.98 49.28 61.67
N GLY A 48 -54.29 50.40 60.99
CA GLY A 48 -54.03 50.58 59.57
C GLY A 48 -52.54 50.57 59.23
N LEU A 49 -51.74 51.36 59.95
CA LEU A 49 -50.28 51.41 59.81
C LEU A 49 -49.63 50.07 60.12
N PHE A 50 -50.14 49.33 61.12
CA PHE A 50 -49.65 47.99 61.45
C PHE A 50 -49.85 47.01 60.28
N LYS A 51 -51.02 47.01 59.64
CA LYS A 51 -51.29 46.19 58.44
C LYS A 51 -50.36 46.55 57.27
N VAL A 52 -50.14 47.84 57.02
CA VAL A 52 -49.21 48.29 55.96
C VAL A 52 -47.78 47.83 56.26
N LYS A 53 -47.34 47.98 57.52
CA LYS A 53 -46.02 47.51 57.97
C LYS A 53 -45.87 46.00 57.78
N GLU A 54 -46.88 45.20 58.14
CA GLU A 54 -46.86 43.75 57.91
C GLU A 54 -46.79 43.40 56.43
N GLY A 55 -47.55 44.09 55.58
CA GLY A 55 -47.49 43.93 54.12
C GLY A 55 -46.10 44.23 53.56
N LEU A 56 -45.51 45.37 53.94
CA LEU A 56 -44.16 45.76 53.53
C LEU A 56 -43.08 44.79 54.03
N VAL A 57 -43.25 44.19 55.21
CA VAL A 57 -42.33 43.17 55.73
C VAL A 57 -42.40 41.90 54.88
N GLN A 58 -43.60 41.48 54.44
CA GLN A 58 -43.73 40.32 53.54
C GLN A 58 -43.18 40.62 52.15
N GLU A 59 -43.51 41.77 51.57
CA GLU A 59 -43.00 42.17 50.24
C GLU A 59 -41.47 42.26 50.25
N LYS A 60 -40.87 42.83 51.30
CA LYS A 60 -39.41 42.86 51.47
C LYS A 60 -38.83 41.46 51.57
N LYS A 61 -39.50 40.53 52.25
CA LYS A 61 -39.06 39.14 52.38
C LYS A 61 -39.08 38.43 51.02
N GLU A 62 -40.16 38.56 50.26
CA GLU A 62 -40.28 38.01 48.91
C GLU A 62 -39.24 38.63 47.97
N LEU A 63 -39.07 39.94 48.01
CA LEU A 63 -38.07 40.63 47.19
C LEU A 63 -36.64 40.16 47.51
N ASN A 64 -36.32 39.97 48.78
CA ASN A 64 -35.02 39.42 49.20
C ASN A 64 -34.81 37.97 48.74
N GLN A 65 -35.86 37.14 48.76
CA GLN A 65 -35.81 35.77 48.25
C GLN A 65 -35.58 35.76 46.73
N ASN A 66 -36.34 36.57 45.99
CA ASN A 66 -36.19 36.73 44.55
C ASN A 66 -34.82 37.27 44.16
N LEU A 67 -34.31 38.27 44.88
CA LEU A 67 -32.97 38.81 44.67
C LEU A 67 -31.90 37.74 44.88
N THR A 68 -32.02 36.93 45.94
CA THR A 68 -31.07 35.85 46.20
C THR A 68 -31.09 34.80 45.10
N ALA A 69 -32.29 34.40 44.64
CA ALA A 69 -32.44 33.45 43.53
C ALA A 69 -31.86 34.00 42.22
N ALA A 70 -32.13 35.27 41.90
CA ALA A 70 -31.58 35.93 40.71
C ALA A 70 -30.05 36.06 40.78
N MET A 71 -29.49 36.33 41.96
CA MET A 71 -28.05 36.37 42.18
C MET A 71 -27.41 34.98 41.98
N GLN A 72 -28.04 33.91 42.48
CA GLN A 72 -27.60 32.53 42.25
C GLN A 72 -27.64 32.17 40.77
N GLN A 73 -28.76 32.42 40.09
CA GLN A 73 -28.89 32.16 38.66
C GLN A 73 -27.85 32.95 37.83
N SER A 74 -27.56 34.20 38.20
CA SER A 74 -26.52 34.99 37.54
C SER A 74 -25.13 34.40 37.75
N ALA A 75 -24.84 33.85 38.94
CA ALA A 75 -23.58 33.17 39.22
C ALA A 75 -23.43 31.88 38.39
N ASP A 76 -24.48 31.06 38.31
CA ASP A 76 -24.48 29.81 37.53
C ASP A 76 -24.29 30.09 36.04
N LEU A 77 -25.05 31.05 35.47
CA LEU A 77 -24.91 31.45 34.07
C LEU A 77 -23.52 31.99 33.75
N ARG A 78 -22.90 32.74 34.67
CA ARG A 78 -21.51 33.21 34.50
C ARG A 78 -20.53 32.04 34.49
N GLN A 79 -20.74 31.04 35.34
CA GLN A 79 -19.90 29.85 35.38
C GLN A 79 -20.04 29.04 34.09
N ASP A 80 -21.25 28.87 33.58
CA ASP A 80 -21.50 28.16 32.32
C ASP A 80 -20.93 28.91 31.11
N LEU A 81 -20.98 30.25 31.11
CA LEU A 81 -20.33 31.07 30.09
C LEU A 81 -18.81 30.86 30.07
N ILE A 82 -18.17 30.78 31.25
CA ILE A 82 -16.73 30.52 31.35
C ILE A 82 -16.40 29.13 30.81
N ARG A 83 -17.21 28.12 31.13
CA ARG A 83 -17.05 26.75 30.62
C ARG A 83 -17.19 26.70 29.11
N ALA A 84 -18.27 27.27 28.57
CA ALA A 84 -18.52 27.31 27.13
C ALA A 84 -17.39 28.03 26.37
N ARG A 85 -16.86 29.13 26.92
CA ARG A 85 -15.68 29.81 26.33
C ARG A 85 -14.44 28.91 26.32
N ALA A 86 -14.16 28.24 27.43
CA ALA A 86 -13.03 27.31 27.51
C ALA A 86 -13.17 26.14 26.52
N ASP A 87 -14.39 25.63 26.33
CA ASP A 87 -14.68 24.58 25.36
C ASP A 87 -14.51 25.08 23.92
N THR A 88 -14.98 26.30 23.59
CA THR A 88 -14.75 26.92 22.28
C THR A 88 -13.26 27.08 22.00
N ASP A 89 -12.49 27.62 22.94
CA ASP A 89 -11.04 27.79 22.78
C ASP A 89 -10.33 26.44 22.58
N ARG A 90 -10.80 25.39 23.25
CA ARG A 90 -10.28 24.02 23.09
C ARG A 90 -10.61 23.48 21.70
N LEU A 91 -11.85 23.66 21.23
CA LEU A 91 -12.28 23.21 19.92
C LEU A 91 -11.52 23.92 18.79
N GLU A 92 -11.31 25.23 18.90
CA GLU A 92 -10.52 26.00 17.92
C GLU A 92 -9.08 25.48 17.83
N ARG A 93 -8.44 25.19 18.96
CA ARG A 93 -7.09 24.60 18.97
C ARG A 93 -7.05 23.23 18.31
N VAL A 94 -8.03 22.37 18.61
CA VAL A 94 -8.11 21.03 18.00
C VAL A 94 -8.36 21.14 16.50
N LEU A 95 -9.26 22.01 16.06
CA LEU A 95 -9.55 22.22 14.64
C LEU A 95 -8.33 22.75 13.90
N SER A 96 -7.61 23.72 14.49
CA SER A 96 -6.37 24.26 13.92
C SER A 96 -5.29 23.18 13.77
N ALA A 97 -5.06 22.37 14.82
CA ALA A 97 -4.11 21.27 14.78
C ALA A 97 -4.49 20.22 13.71
N ARG A 98 -5.76 19.80 13.65
CA ARG A 98 -6.26 18.85 12.65
C ARG A 98 -6.16 19.40 11.23
N SER A 99 -6.44 20.68 11.03
CA SER A 99 -6.29 21.33 9.74
C SER A 99 -4.83 21.34 9.28
N GLN A 100 -3.90 21.60 10.20
CA GLN A 100 -2.46 21.56 9.92
C GLN A 100 -1.98 20.15 9.59
N GLU A 101 -2.38 19.14 10.37
CA GLU A 101 -2.09 17.72 10.12
C GLU A 101 -2.61 17.29 8.74
N ALA A 102 -3.85 17.65 8.41
CA ALA A 102 -4.44 17.36 7.11
C ALA A 102 -3.66 18.05 5.97
N GLY A 103 -3.23 19.29 6.16
CA GLY A 103 -2.40 20.02 5.19
C GLY A 103 -1.03 19.35 4.96
N GLN A 104 -0.39 18.88 6.03
CA GLN A 104 0.87 18.13 5.95
C GLN A 104 0.69 16.80 5.21
N ALA A 105 -0.33 16.02 5.57
CA ALA A 105 -0.64 14.76 4.90
C ALA A 105 -0.94 14.96 3.40
N MET A 106 -1.65 16.03 3.03
CA MET A 106 -1.90 16.37 1.62
C MET A 106 -0.61 16.74 0.87
N ALA A 107 0.31 17.46 1.51
CA ALA A 107 1.60 17.81 0.92
C ALA A 107 2.47 16.56 0.67
N GLU A 108 2.53 15.64 1.63
CA GLU A 108 3.24 14.35 1.50
C GLU A 108 2.63 13.46 0.41
N MET A 109 1.30 13.40 0.36
CA MET A 109 0.59 12.66 -0.67
C MET A 109 0.89 13.23 -2.06
N ARG A 110 0.90 14.57 -2.20
CA ARG A 110 1.23 15.23 -3.47
C ARG A 110 2.66 14.91 -3.92
N GLN A 111 3.64 14.96 -3.01
CA GLN A 111 5.01 14.56 -3.31
C GLN A 111 5.11 13.09 -3.77
N THR A 112 4.32 12.20 -3.15
CA THR A 112 4.26 10.79 -3.53
C THR A 112 3.67 10.60 -4.92
N ILE A 113 2.58 11.31 -5.24
CA ILE A 113 1.97 11.30 -6.58
C ILE A 113 2.98 11.78 -7.62
N ASP A 114 3.64 12.92 -7.40
CA ASP A 114 4.63 13.47 -8.34
C ASP A 114 5.77 12.47 -8.59
N ARG A 115 6.23 11.77 -7.55
CA ARG A 115 7.25 10.72 -7.67
C ARG A 115 6.76 9.53 -8.49
N LEU A 116 5.58 8.99 -8.18
CA LEU A 116 5.00 7.85 -8.89
C LEU A 116 4.72 8.17 -10.36
N GLU A 117 4.28 9.39 -10.66
CA GLU A 117 4.11 9.85 -12.04
C GLU A 117 5.45 9.97 -12.79
N GLY A 118 6.53 10.35 -12.10
CA GLY A 118 7.87 10.34 -12.65
C GLY A 118 8.36 8.92 -12.96
N ASP A 119 8.19 7.99 -12.03
CA ASP A 119 8.61 6.61 -12.17
C ASP A 119 7.79 5.87 -13.24
N ASN A 120 6.47 6.09 -13.31
CA ASN A 120 5.63 5.54 -14.36
C ASN A 120 6.06 5.99 -15.76
N ARG A 121 6.39 7.28 -15.92
CA ARG A 121 6.90 7.80 -17.20
C ARG A 121 8.22 7.12 -17.61
N ARG A 122 9.14 6.93 -16.66
CA ARG A 122 10.42 6.25 -16.91
C ARG A 122 10.21 4.78 -17.30
N LEU A 123 9.37 4.06 -16.56
CA LEU A 123 9.06 2.66 -16.85
C LEU A 123 8.40 2.49 -18.21
N GLN A 124 7.46 3.38 -18.57
CA GLN A 124 6.85 3.38 -19.90
C GLN A 124 7.88 3.59 -21.02
N GLN A 125 8.84 4.51 -20.83
CA GLN A 125 9.93 4.72 -21.78
C GLN A 125 10.85 3.49 -21.89
N GLN A 126 11.16 2.82 -20.78
CA GLN A 126 11.96 1.59 -20.79
C GLN A 126 11.23 0.45 -21.51
N ILE A 127 9.94 0.26 -21.23
CA ILE A 127 9.12 -0.76 -21.90
C ILE A 127 9.10 -0.52 -23.41
N GLU A 128 8.89 0.72 -23.85
CA GLU A 128 8.85 1.01 -25.29
C GLU A 128 10.21 0.82 -25.95
N THR A 129 11.30 1.21 -25.27
CA THR A 129 12.67 0.99 -25.77
C THR A 129 12.97 -0.50 -25.92
N GLU A 130 12.62 -1.31 -24.91
CA GLU A 130 12.78 -2.77 -24.97
C GLU A 130 11.87 -3.43 -26.01
N ARG A 131 10.65 -2.91 -26.20
CA ARG A 131 9.73 -3.37 -27.23
C ARG A 131 10.32 -3.15 -28.62
N LEU A 132 10.79 -1.95 -28.91
CA LEU A 132 11.44 -1.62 -30.19
C LEU A 132 12.71 -2.45 -30.41
N ALA A 133 13.54 -2.60 -29.38
CA ALA A 133 14.74 -3.43 -29.45
C ALA A 133 14.38 -4.92 -29.70
N ARG A 134 13.32 -5.44 -29.07
CA ARG A 134 12.85 -6.80 -29.30
C ARG A 134 12.29 -6.99 -30.70
N GLU A 135 11.52 -6.03 -31.20
CA GLU A 135 10.96 -6.06 -32.55
C GLU A 135 12.06 -6.04 -33.61
N ALA A 136 13.07 -5.16 -33.45
CA ALA A 136 14.24 -5.11 -34.32
C ALA A 136 15.03 -6.44 -34.31
N ARG A 137 15.26 -7.04 -33.13
CA ARG A 137 15.93 -8.35 -33.01
C ARG A 137 15.15 -9.46 -33.72
N LEU A 138 13.82 -9.47 -33.61
CA LEU A 138 12.99 -10.46 -34.29
C LEU A 138 13.01 -10.29 -35.81
N ALA A 139 13.00 -9.04 -36.29
CA ALA A 139 13.11 -8.75 -37.72
C ALA A 139 14.48 -9.17 -38.28
N GLU A 140 15.56 -8.93 -37.54
CA GLU A 140 16.92 -9.39 -37.89
C GLU A 140 16.99 -10.91 -37.96
N VAL A 141 16.54 -11.60 -36.90
CA VAL A 141 16.52 -13.08 -36.85
C VAL A 141 15.70 -13.66 -37.99
N LYS A 142 14.53 -13.08 -38.29
CA LYS A 142 13.71 -13.51 -39.43
C LYS A 142 14.43 -13.31 -40.76
N GLY A 143 15.09 -12.17 -40.97
CA GLY A 143 15.88 -11.92 -42.17
C GLY A 143 17.00 -12.94 -42.36
N THR A 144 17.77 -13.21 -41.30
CA THR A 144 18.81 -14.25 -41.34
C THR A 144 18.21 -15.66 -41.55
N TYR A 145 17.06 -15.97 -40.94
CA TYR A 145 16.37 -17.24 -41.16
C TYR A 145 16.02 -17.44 -42.64
N ASP A 146 15.36 -16.46 -43.26
CA ASP A 146 14.92 -16.52 -44.65
C ASP A 146 16.14 -16.66 -45.59
N GLU A 147 17.24 -15.96 -45.29
CA GLU A 147 18.50 -16.06 -46.03
C GLU A 147 19.13 -17.46 -45.90
N LEU A 148 19.21 -18.03 -44.70
CA LEU A 148 19.77 -19.37 -44.49
C LEU A 148 18.94 -20.45 -45.17
N VAL A 149 17.60 -20.35 -45.08
CA VAL A 149 16.69 -21.29 -45.77
C VAL A 149 16.90 -21.22 -47.28
N SER A 150 17.02 -20.02 -47.85
CA SER A 150 17.29 -19.85 -49.28
C SER A 150 18.65 -20.42 -49.70
N LYS A 151 19.70 -20.18 -48.92
CA LYS A 151 21.06 -20.67 -49.24
C LYS A 151 21.22 -22.19 -49.04
N MET A 152 20.42 -22.81 -48.17
CA MET A 152 20.50 -24.23 -47.83
C MET A 152 19.28 -25.06 -48.31
N GLU A 153 18.49 -24.54 -49.26
CA GLU A 153 17.26 -25.18 -49.75
C GLU A 153 17.52 -26.63 -50.23
N SER A 154 18.68 -26.87 -50.84
CA SER A 154 19.05 -28.16 -51.39
C SER A 154 19.28 -29.21 -50.29
N GLU A 155 19.97 -28.85 -49.22
CA GLU A 155 20.26 -29.69 -48.05
C GLU A 155 18.99 -29.99 -47.27
N ILE A 156 18.11 -28.99 -47.13
CA ILE A 156 16.81 -29.13 -46.48
C ILE A 156 15.94 -30.12 -47.27
N THR A 157 15.88 -29.96 -48.59
CA THR A 157 15.07 -30.84 -49.47
C THR A 157 15.58 -32.29 -49.45
N ARG A 158 16.90 -32.50 -49.34
CA ARG A 158 17.51 -33.83 -49.17
C ARG A 158 17.31 -34.41 -47.75
N GLY A 159 16.74 -33.64 -46.82
CA GLY A 159 16.55 -34.04 -45.43
C GLY A 159 17.87 -34.15 -44.65
N GLU A 160 18.91 -33.45 -45.10
CA GLU A 160 20.22 -33.48 -44.48
C GLU A 160 20.31 -32.54 -43.27
N ILE A 161 19.57 -31.43 -43.36
CA ILE A 161 19.52 -30.40 -42.33
C ILE A 161 18.08 -29.94 -42.08
N THR A 162 17.84 -29.36 -40.91
CA THR A 162 16.65 -28.55 -40.63
C THR A 162 17.04 -27.25 -39.95
N ILE A 163 16.35 -26.16 -40.29
CA ILE A 163 16.58 -24.85 -39.68
C ILE A 163 15.37 -24.52 -38.79
N SER A 164 15.64 -24.03 -37.59
CA SER A 164 14.60 -23.58 -36.66
C SER A 164 15.00 -22.29 -35.95
N ASP A 165 14.01 -21.45 -35.67
CA ASP A 165 14.12 -20.32 -34.74
C ASP A 165 13.48 -20.72 -33.41
N LEU A 166 14.30 -20.80 -32.35
CA LEU A 166 13.81 -21.00 -30.99
C LEU A 166 14.18 -19.79 -30.13
N GLN A 167 13.17 -18.99 -29.79
CA GLN A 167 13.28 -17.81 -28.91
C GLN A 167 14.25 -16.71 -29.42
N GLY A 168 14.48 -16.62 -30.72
CA GLY A 168 15.44 -15.68 -31.31
C GLY A 168 16.85 -16.25 -31.46
N ARG A 169 17.00 -17.58 -31.38
CA ARG A 169 18.23 -18.30 -31.67
C ARG A 169 18.02 -19.16 -32.90
N LEU A 170 18.81 -18.89 -33.94
CA LEU A 170 18.80 -19.69 -35.15
C LEU A 170 19.65 -20.93 -34.94
N THR A 171 19.06 -22.08 -35.25
CA THR A 171 19.71 -23.37 -35.10
C THR A 171 19.62 -24.15 -36.40
N VAL A 172 20.76 -24.63 -36.88
CA VAL A 172 20.85 -25.59 -37.99
C VAL A 172 21.08 -26.97 -37.39
N ASN A 173 20.09 -27.85 -37.47
CA ASN A 173 20.19 -29.21 -36.98
C ASN A 173 20.63 -30.14 -38.11
N MET A 174 21.59 -31.00 -37.82
CA MET A 174 22.10 -32.02 -38.73
C MET A 174 21.91 -33.39 -38.09
N VAL A 175 21.38 -34.34 -38.86
CA VAL A 175 21.11 -35.68 -38.35
C VAL A 175 22.42 -36.44 -38.15
N GLU A 176 22.60 -37.10 -36.99
CA GLU A 176 23.84 -37.81 -36.66
C GLU A 176 24.24 -38.82 -37.76
N ARG A 177 23.28 -39.57 -38.31
CA ARG A 177 23.55 -40.66 -39.28
C ARG A 177 24.29 -40.21 -40.56
N ILE A 178 24.19 -38.91 -40.87
CA ILE A 178 24.86 -38.30 -42.02
C ILE A 178 26.31 -37.97 -41.66
N LEU A 179 26.50 -37.45 -40.44
CA LEU A 179 27.78 -36.99 -39.95
C LEU A 179 28.67 -38.11 -39.41
N PHE A 180 28.11 -39.10 -38.71
CA PHE A 180 28.88 -40.10 -37.97
C PHE A 180 28.34 -41.50 -38.18
N ASP A 181 29.24 -42.47 -38.12
CA ASP A 181 28.86 -43.86 -37.94
C ASP A 181 28.53 -44.13 -36.46
N SER A 182 27.75 -45.18 -36.22
CA SER A 182 27.31 -45.54 -34.87
C SER A 182 28.51 -45.69 -33.92
N GLY A 183 28.52 -44.93 -32.83
CA GLY A 183 29.58 -44.98 -31.82
C GLY A 183 30.91 -44.35 -32.24
N ARG A 184 30.99 -43.72 -33.42
CA ARG A 184 32.17 -43.00 -33.90
C ARG A 184 32.01 -41.50 -33.69
N ALA A 185 33.12 -40.82 -33.45
CA ALA A 185 33.20 -39.36 -33.42
C ALA A 185 33.85 -38.77 -34.69
N ASP A 186 34.46 -39.59 -35.54
CA ASP A 186 35.02 -39.13 -36.81
C ASP A 186 33.91 -38.81 -37.81
N VAL A 187 33.99 -37.65 -38.44
CA VAL A 187 32.99 -37.25 -39.44
C VAL A 187 33.18 -38.05 -40.73
N LYS A 188 32.09 -38.59 -41.27
CA LYS A 188 32.07 -39.37 -42.51
C LYS A 188 32.30 -38.47 -43.73
N PRO A 189 32.86 -39.00 -44.84
CA PRO A 189 33.05 -38.22 -46.07
C PRO A 189 31.80 -37.48 -46.56
N ALA A 190 30.65 -38.15 -46.57
CA ALA A 190 29.38 -37.52 -46.96
C ALA A 190 28.96 -36.39 -45.99
N GLY A 191 29.23 -36.56 -44.69
CA GLY A 191 28.99 -35.54 -43.68
C GLY A 191 29.90 -34.33 -43.83
N LEU A 192 31.16 -34.53 -44.25
CA LEU A 192 32.11 -33.45 -44.51
C LEU A 192 31.63 -32.54 -45.64
N GLU A 193 31.05 -33.09 -46.71
CA GLU A 193 30.51 -32.30 -47.83
C GLU A 193 29.35 -31.39 -47.38
N VAL A 194 28.43 -31.92 -46.57
CA VAL A 194 27.31 -31.13 -46.03
C VAL A 194 27.84 -30.09 -45.04
N LEU A 195 28.75 -30.47 -44.14
CA LEU A 195 29.37 -29.53 -43.19
C LEU A 195 30.17 -28.43 -43.88
N GLN A 196 30.82 -28.70 -45.01
CA GLN A 196 31.55 -27.70 -45.78
C GLN A 196 30.58 -26.60 -46.24
N ARG A 197 29.49 -26.98 -46.90
CA ARG A 197 28.48 -26.03 -47.40
C ARG A 197 27.80 -25.27 -46.25
N VAL A 198 27.42 -25.97 -45.19
CA VAL A 198 26.83 -25.35 -43.99
C VAL A 198 27.83 -24.36 -43.36
N GLY A 199 29.08 -24.77 -43.20
CA GLY A 199 30.14 -23.94 -42.65
C GLY A 199 30.42 -22.68 -43.47
N GLU A 200 30.48 -22.79 -44.80
CA GLU A 200 30.69 -21.64 -45.70
C GLU A 200 29.57 -20.61 -45.57
N ILE A 201 28.32 -21.07 -45.52
CA ILE A 201 27.15 -20.19 -45.39
C ILE A 201 27.14 -19.53 -44.01
N LEU A 202 27.34 -20.30 -42.94
CA LEU A 202 27.31 -19.77 -41.56
C LEU A 202 28.51 -18.88 -41.26
N GLY A 203 29.67 -19.15 -41.85
CA GLY A 203 30.88 -18.33 -41.70
C GLY A 203 30.72 -16.93 -42.31
N GLY A 204 29.84 -16.78 -43.29
CA GLY A 204 29.48 -15.49 -43.90
C GLY A 204 28.46 -14.68 -43.10
N VAL A 205 27.89 -15.21 -42.02
CA VAL A 205 26.95 -14.46 -41.18
C VAL A 205 27.73 -13.56 -40.23
N GLU A 206 27.57 -12.24 -40.40
CA GLU A 206 28.22 -11.24 -39.57
C GLU A 206 27.54 -11.09 -38.20
N GLY A 207 28.28 -10.61 -37.20
CA GLY A 207 27.73 -10.32 -35.86
C GLY A 207 27.37 -11.56 -35.02
N LYS A 208 27.60 -12.78 -35.51
CA LYS A 208 27.32 -14.04 -34.82
C LYS A 208 28.57 -14.90 -34.65
N GLU A 209 28.58 -15.67 -33.57
CA GLU A 209 29.47 -16.81 -33.35
C GLU A 209 28.73 -18.11 -33.61
N ILE A 210 29.50 -19.16 -33.87
CA ILE A 210 29.01 -20.49 -34.21
C ILE A 210 29.28 -21.40 -33.01
N ARG A 211 28.20 -21.83 -32.35
CA ARG A 211 28.27 -22.85 -31.30
C ARG A 211 27.78 -24.19 -31.82
N VAL A 212 28.64 -25.19 -31.75
CA VAL A 212 28.31 -26.56 -32.14
C VAL A 212 27.91 -27.35 -30.90
N GLU A 213 26.68 -27.85 -30.89
CA GLU A 213 26.07 -28.58 -29.80
C GLU A 213 25.88 -30.06 -30.19
N GLY A 214 26.49 -30.97 -29.44
CA GLY A 214 26.35 -32.41 -29.61
C GLY A 214 25.29 -33.00 -28.69
N HIS A 215 24.42 -33.85 -29.24
CA HIS A 215 23.36 -34.53 -28.49
C HIS A 215 23.35 -36.04 -28.76
N SER A 216 22.88 -36.81 -27.77
CA SER A 216 22.64 -38.24 -27.89
C SER A 216 21.18 -38.58 -27.61
N ASP A 217 20.80 -39.83 -27.87
CA ASP A 217 19.63 -40.42 -27.24
C ASP A 217 19.99 -40.97 -25.84
N ASN A 218 19.04 -41.69 -25.23
CA ASN A 218 19.20 -42.31 -23.92
C ASN A 218 19.79 -43.72 -23.95
N VAL A 219 20.30 -44.19 -25.10
CA VAL A 219 20.91 -45.52 -25.17
C VAL A 219 22.31 -45.45 -24.57
N PRO A 220 22.66 -46.31 -23.60
CA PRO A 220 23.99 -46.32 -23.01
C PRO A 220 25.08 -46.65 -24.05
N ILE A 221 26.27 -46.08 -23.85
CA ILE A 221 27.44 -46.38 -24.67
C ILE A 221 27.74 -47.89 -24.62
N SER A 222 27.99 -48.48 -25.80
CA SER A 222 28.28 -49.91 -25.89
C SER A 222 29.56 -50.28 -25.10
N PRO A 223 29.65 -51.48 -24.49
CA PRO A 223 30.81 -51.87 -23.69
C PRO A 223 32.17 -51.74 -24.40
N ARG A 224 32.19 -51.90 -25.72
CA ARG A 224 33.41 -51.78 -26.54
C ARG A 224 33.94 -50.35 -26.63
N LEU A 225 33.08 -49.36 -26.43
CA LEU A 225 33.40 -47.94 -26.56
C LEU A 225 33.66 -47.26 -25.21
N LEU A 226 33.34 -47.90 -24.07
CA LEU A 226 33.48 -47.31 -22.74
C LEU A 226 34.92 -46.87 -22.41
N SER A 227 35.93 -47.50 -23.02
CA SER A 227 37.33 -47.11 -22.85
C SER A 227 37.68 -45.79 -23.55
N THR A 228 36.95 -45.43 -24.61
CA THR A 228 37.14 -44.19 -25.38
C THR A 228 36.14 -43.11 -24.97
N PHE A 229 34.88 -43.50 -24.80
CA PHE A 229 33.77 -42.62 -24.41
C PHE A 229 33.08 -43.24 -23.20
N PRO A 230 33.47 -42.84 -21.97
CA PRO A 230 32.88 -43.35 -20.74
C PRO A 230 31.36 -43.17 -20.65
N SER A 231 30.82 -42.12 -21.26
CA SER A 231 29.38 -41.85 -21.34
C SER A 231 28.99 -41.11 -22.61
N ASN A 232 27.69 -40.87 -22.77
CA ASN A 232 27.15 -40.03 -23.83
C ASN A 232 27.64 -38.56 -23.75
N TRP A 233 28.15 -38.10 -22.60
CA TRP A 233 28.78 -36.78 -22.49
C TRP A 233 30.05 -36.70 -23.33
N GLU A 234 30.96 -37.66 -23.18
CA GLU A 234 32.23 -37.65 -23.90
C GLU A 234 32.01 -37.86 -25.40
N LEU A 235 31.10 -38.77 -25.79
CA LEU A 235 30.79 -38.98 -27.21
C LEU A 235 30.19 -37.73 -27.87
N SER A 236 29.19 -37.10 -27.23
CA SER A 236 28.54 -35.91 -27.78
C SER A 236 29.48 -34.71 -27.85
N THR A 237 30.31 -34.50 -26.81
CA THR A 237 31.31 -33.42 -26.78
C THR A 237 32.41 -33.65 -27.81
N ALA A 238 32.91 -34.88 -27.95
CA ALA A 238 33.94 -35.22 -28.95
C ALA A 238 33.44 -34.98 -30.38
N ARG A 239 32.19 -35.37 -30.68
CA ARG A 239 31.57 -35.10 -31.98
C ARG A 239 31.45 -33.61 -32.27
N ALA A 240 30.98 -32.82 -31.31
CA ALA A 240 30.90 -31.37 -31.45
C ALA A 240 32.29 -30.74 -31.69
N THR A 241 33.30 -31.22 -30.97
CA THR A 241 34.69 -30.75 -31.11
C THR A 241 35.27 -31.08 -32.47
N ASN A 242 35.03 -32.30 -32.99
CA ASN A 242 35.49 -32.69 -34.33
C ASN A 242 34.84 -31.87 -35.45
N VAL A 243 33.58 -31.49 -35.28
CA VAL A 243 32.91 -30.55 -36.19
C VAL A 243 33.55 -29.17 -36.11
N VAL A 244 33.85 -28.65 -34.91
CA VAL A 244 34.58 -27.38 -34.73
C VAL A 244 35.95 -27.41 -35.42
N HIS A 245 36.73 -28.47 -35.24
CA HIS A 245 38.02 -28.64 -35.93
C HIS A 245 37.86 -28.62 -37.45
N PHE A 246 36.84 -29.30 -37.99
CA PHE A 246 36.58 -29.25 -39.41
C PHE A 246 36.24 -27.83 -39.90
N LEU A 247 35.34 -27.13 -39.19
CA LEU A 247 34.96 -25.74 -39.51
C LEU A 247 36.16 -24.78 -39.44
N GLN A 248 37.06 -24.98 -38.49
CA GLN A 248 38.27 -24.18 -38.37
C GLN A 248 39.28 -24.51 -39.48
N ASP A 249 39.66 -25.78 -39.61
CA ASP A 249 40.83 -26.19 -40.39
C ASP A 249 40.53 -26.35 -41.88
N LYS A 250 39.28 -26.63 -42.25
CA LYS A 250 38.87 -26.89 -43.65
C LYS A 250 38.02 -25.76 -44.23
N VAL A 251 37.10 -25.21 -43.45
CA VAL A 251 36.28 -24.08 -43.89
C VAL A 251 36.99 -22.74 -43.67
N GLY A 252 37.90 -22.66 -42.69
CA GLY A 252 38.68 -21.45 -42.41
C GLY A 252 37.99 -20.47 -41.45
N ILE A 253 37.00 -20.92 -40.68
CA ILE A 253 36.35 -20.07 -39.68
C ILE A 253 37.32 -19.83 -38.52
N ALA A 254 37.49 -18.56 -38.14
CA ALA A 254 38.36 -18.20 -37.02
C ALA A 254 37.95 -18.93 -35.74
N GLY A 255 38.89 -19.59 -35.06
CA GLY A 255 38.62 -20.32 -33.81
C GLY A 255 37.99 -19.47 -32.71
N ALA A 256 38.24 -18.15 -32.71
CA ALA A 256 37.60 -17.22 -31.78
C ALA A 256 36.07 -17.11 -31.96
N LYS A 257 35.54 -17.47 -33.13
CA LYS A 257 34.10 -17.51 -33.44
C LYS A 257 33.47 -18.88 -33.19
N LEU A 258 34.25 -19.87 -32.74
CA LEU A 258 33.80 -21.26 -32.63
C LEU A 258 33.76 -21.69 -31.17
N SER A 259 32.69 -22.39 -30.80
CA SER A 259 32.60 -23.08 -29.51
C SER A 259 31.96 -24.46 -29.69
N ALA A 260 32.38 -25.43 -28.88
CA ALA A 260 31.80 -26.77 -28.85
C ALA A 260 31.17 -27.03 -27.47
N CYS A 261 29.98 -27.64 -27.46
CA CYS A 261 29.28 -28.06 -26.25
C CYS A 261 28.71 -29.46 -26.46
N GLY A 262 28.85 -30.34 -25.47
CA GLY A 262 28.08 -31.59 -25.41
C GLY A 262 26.93 -31.45 -24.43
N PHE A 263 25.76 -31.99 -24.76
CA PHE A 263 24.59 -32.01 -23.88
C PHE A 263 24.10 -33.43 -23.56
N SER A 264 24.77 -34.46 -24.07
CA SER A 264 24.38 -35.85 -23.88
C SER A 264 22.88 -36.06 -24.20
N GLU A 265 22.18 -36.84 -23.38
CA GLU A 265 20.77 -37.20 -23.53
C GLU A 265 19.80 -36.18 -22.91
N PHE A 266 20.30 -35.18 -22.19
CA PHE A 266 19.52 -34.32 -21.30
C PHE A 266 18.80 -33.15 -21.98
N ARG A 267 18.90 -33.06 -23.32
CA ARG A 267 18.14 -32.11 -24.15
C ARG A 267 17.45 -32.83 -25.32
N PRO A 268 16.51 -33.75 -25.04
CA PRO A 268 15.78 -34.45 -26.08
C PRO A 268 14.84 -33.48 -26.80
N VAL A 269 14.73 -33.65 -28.12
CA VAL A 269 13.75 -32.94 -28.98
C VAL A 269 12.57 -33.84 -29.35
N ALA A 270 12.68 -35.13 -29.07
CA ALA A 270 11.64 -36.13 -29.28
C ALA A 270 11.66 -37.20 -28.20
N ASP A 271 10.61 -38.01 -28.14
CA ASP A 271 10.49 -39.10 -27.18
C ASP A 271 11.56 -40.19 -27.43
N ASN A 272 12.27 -40.59 -26.38
CA ASN A 272 13.27 -41.65 -26.44
C ASN A 272 12.66 -43.07 -26.47
N ALA A 273 11.34 -43.21 -26.28
CA ALA A 273 10.67 -44.50 -26.37
C ALA A 273 10.65 -45.07 -27.80
N SER A 274 10.53 -44.22 -28.82
CA SER A 274 10.48 -44.65 -30.23
C SER A 274 11.86 -44.64 -30.91
N SER A 275 12.05 -45.51 -31.91
CA SER A 275 13.26 -45.50 -32.74
C SER A 275 13.45 -44.17 -33.47
N GLU A 276 12.33 -43.60 -33.92
CA GLU A 276 12.25 -42.36 -34.67
C GLU A 276 12.65 -41.17 -33.77
N GLY A 277 12.12 -41.11 -32.54
CA GLY A 277 12.46 -40.04 -31.62
C GLY A 277 13.90 -40.12 -31.12
N ARG A 278 14.42 -41.33 -30.87
CA ARG A 278 15.86 -41.51 -30.61
C ARG A 278 16.73 -41.03 -31.77
N ALA A 279 16.33 -41.30 -33.01
CA ALA A 279 17.05 -40.83 -34.19
C ALA A 279 17.06 -39.30 -34.33
N GLN A 280 16.00 -38.61 -33.88
CA GLN A 280 15.96 -37.14 -33.83
C GLN A 280 16.82 -36.58 -32.67
N ASN A 281 16.89 -37.28 -31.54
CA ASN A 281 17.71 -36.87 -30.39
C ASN A 281 19.21 -36.96 -30.70
N ARG A 282 19.61 -37.95 -31.50
CA ARG A 282 20.95 -38.13 -32.07
C ARG A 282 21.23 -37.11 -33.19
N ARG A 283 21.75 -35.93 -32.81
CA ARG A 283 21.96 -34.79 -33.73
C ARG A 283 23.17 -33.94 -33.34
N ILE A 284 23.68 -33.20 -34.33
CA ILE A 284 24.50 -32.01 -34.11
C ILE A 284 23.65 -30.80 -34.39
N GLN A 285 23.63 -29.84 -33.47
CA GLN A 285 22.95 -28.57 -33.63
C GLN A 285 24.00 -27.46 -33.71
N ILE A 286 24.00 -26.70 -34.79
CA ILE A 286 24.84 -25.52 -34.95
C ILE A 286 23.98 -24.30 -34.64
N VAL A 287 24.30 -23.60 -33.55
CA VAL A 287 23.56 -22.45 -33.05
C VAL A 287 24.32 -21.18 -33.39
N LEU A 288 23.64 -20.24 -34.04
CA LEU A 288 24.14 -18.88 -34.20
C LEU A 288 23.84 -18.09 -32.94
N VAL A 289 24.88 -17.70 -32.22
CA VAL A 289 24.77 -16.89 -31.01
C VAL A 289 25.28 -15.48 -31.31
N PRO A 290 24.68 -14.41 -30.74
CA PRO A 290 25.26 -13.08 -30.81
C PRO A 290 26.69 -13.11 -30.26
N ILE A 291 27.60 -12.35 -30.88
CA ILE A 291 28.93 -12.11 -30.28
C ILE A 291 28.68 -11.38 -28.96
N GLU A 292 28.92 -12.05 -27.84
CA GLU A 292 28.96 -11.36 -26.54
C GLU A 292 30.18 -10.45 -26.54
N GLU A 293 30.01 -9.16 -26.21
CA GLU A 293 31.15 -8.28 -25.95
C GLU A 293 32.00 -8.95 -24.87
N ARG A 294 33.15 -9.53 -25.26
CA ARG A 294 34.12 -10.03 -24.31
C ARG A 294 34.50 -8.85 -23.43
N ILE A 295 34.14 -8.92 -22.16
CA ILE A 295 34.68 -8.02 -21.14
C ILE A 295 36.18 -8.30 -21.14
N GLU A 296 36.94 -7.45 -21.84
CA GLU A 296 38.40 -7.47 -21.77
C GLU A 296 38.76 -7.22 -20.31
N ALA A 297 39.18 -8.27 -19.61
CA ALA A 297 39.80 -8.10 -18.31
C ALA A 297 41.02 -7.18 -18.50
N PRO A 298 41.21 -6.14 -17.67
CA PRO A 298 42.37 -5.27 -17.81
C PRO A 298 43.63 -6.12 -17.77
N ALA A 299 44.52 -5.91 -18.75
CA ALA A 299 45.81 -6.56 -18.81
C ALA A 299 46.53 -6.39 -17.45
N LYS A 300 46.96 -7.52 -16.87
CA LYS A 300 47.73 -7.53 -15.61
C LYS A 300 49.11 -6.93 -15.78
#